data_AF-A0A957DWM2-F1
#
_entry.id   AF-A0A957DWM2-F1
#
_cell.length_a   1.000
_cell.length_b   1.000
_cell.length_c   1.000
_cell.angle_alpha   90.00
_cell.angle_beta   90.00
_cell.angle_gamma   90.00
#
_symmetry.space_group_name_H-M   'P 1'
#
loop_
_entity.id
_entity.type
_entity.pdbx_description
1 polymer ?
#
loop_
_entity_poly.entity_id
_entity_poly.type
_entity_poly.pdbx_seq_one_letter_code
_entity_poly.pdbx_strand_id
1 'polypeptide(L)'
;GTVTVASPTEPWPTSLAMQHQLNVPNGPATLLGSNLDRSAAAPGDSLLVTLFWSAQAETAVTLSLIDENDTAVTNWPVTLSEFGAGAWRSQLLLRLPVGLTNGRYQWQLTFPNGQTVRWSELTVTAPERLLEMPDVETAVNTTLSEQATLLGFSLDAPALAAGETLNLELVWQAVTELSESYRV
;
A
#
# COMPACT_ATOMS: atom_id res chain seq x y z
N GLY A 1 -7.87 29.19 -16.33
CA GLY A 1 -8.63 28.58 -17.43
C GLY A 1 -9.32 27.35 -16.91
N THR A 2 -10.59 27.16 -17.20
CA THR A 2 -11.37 26.00 -16.72
C THR A 2 -11.31 24.90 -17.76
N VAL A 3 -10.92 23.69 -17.37
CA VAL A 3 -10.98 22.50 -18.23
C VAL A 3 -12.20 21.70 -17.82
N THR A 4 -13.08 21.41 -18.78
CA THR A 4 -14.25 20.55 -18.57
C THR A 4 -13.94 19.20 -19.22
N VAL A 5 -13.86 18.15 -18.40
CA VAL A 5 -13.68 16.77 -18.87
C VAL A 5 -15.06 16.18 -19.14
N ALA A 6 -15.33 15.79 -20.38
CA ALA A 6 -16.56 15.11 -20.77
C ALA A 6 -16.34 13.60 -20.83
N SER A 7 -17.40 12.82 -20.58
CA SER A 7 -17.35 11.37 -20.69
C SER A 7 -17.00 10.93 -22.12
N PRO A 8 -16.23 9.84 -22.29
CA PRO A 8 -15.88 9.33 -23.62
C PRO A 8 -17.14 8.99 -24.44
N THR A 9 -17.15 9.39 -25.72
CA THR A 9 -18.21 9.04 -26.69
C THR A 9 -17.95 7.73 -27.42
N GLU A 10 -16.71 7.25 -27.41
CA GLU A 10 -16.34 5.97 -28.03
C GLU A 10 -16.64 4.81 -27.08
N PRO A 11 -17.33 3.73 -27.55
CA PRO A 11 -17.57 2.57 -26.72
C PRO A 11 -16.24 1.96 -26.27
N TRP A 12 -16.21 1.51 -25.02
CA TRP A 12 -15.07 0.82 -24.44
C TRP A 12 -14.55 -0.28 -25.39
N PRO A 13 -13.23 -0.40 -25.65
CA PRO A 13 -12.74 -1.41 -26.58
C PRO A 13 -13.20 -2.79 -26.08
N THR A 14 -13.92 -3.54 -26.93
CA THR A 14 -14.40 -4.89 -26.61
C THR A 14 -13.28 -5.91 -26.45
N SER A 15 -12.03 -5.52 -26.71
CA SER A 15 -10.82 -6.34 -26.63
C SER A 15 -9.75 -5.73 -25.70
N LEU A 16 -10.12 -5.32 -24.48
CA LEU A 16 -9.09 -5.18 -23.45
C LEU A 16 -8.72 -6.57 -22.91
N ALA A 17 -7.45 -6.94 -23.05
CA ALA A 17 -6.88 -8.12 -22.43
C ALA A 17 -6.90 -7.94 -20.89
N MET A 18 -7.97 -8.43 -20.26
CA MET A 18 -8.06 -8.56 -18.82
C MET A 18 -7.32 -9.84 -18.41
N GLN A 19 -6.32 -9.70 -17.54
CA GLN A 19 -5.55 -10.82 -16.99
C GLN A 19 -6.48 -11.79 -16.24
N HIS A 20 -7.42 -11.25 -15.48
CA HIS A 20 -8.46 -12.00 -14.80
C HIS A 20 -9.83 -11.50 -15.25
N GLN A 21 -10.60 -12.36 -15.92
CA GLN A 21 -12.00 -12.09 -16.24
C GLN A 21 -12.87 -12.59 -15.09
N LEU A 22 -13.71 -11.71 -14.54
CA LEU A 22 -14.46 -11.99 -13.31
C LEU A 22 -15.97 -11.95 -13.55
N ASN A 23 -16.46 -10.98 -14.33
CA ASN A 23 -17.88 -10.81 -14.67
C ASN A 23 -18.83 -10.95 -13.46
N VAL A 24 -18.57 -10.23 -12.37
CA VAL A 24 -19.35 -10.29 -11.13
C VAL A 24 -20.33 -9.11 -11.05
N PRO A 25 -21.63 -9.33 -11.26
CA PRO A 25 -22.64 -8.29 -11.14
C PRO A 25 -23.01 -8.03 -9.68
N ASN A 26 -23.19 -6.75 -9.32
CA ASN A 26 -23.62 -6.30 -8.01
C ASN A 26 -24.38 -4.97 -8.08
N GLY A 27 -25.71 -5.03 -8.04
CA GLY A 27 -26.57 -3.84 -8.06
C GLY A 27 -26.26 -2.95 -9.28
N PRO A 28 -25.85 -1.68 -9.08
CA PRO A 28 -25.56 -0.78 -10.18
C PRO A 28 -24.20 -1.01 -10.85
N ALA A 29 -23.34 -1.91 -10.35
CA ALA A 29 -22.02 -2.14 -10.92
C ALA A 29 -21.76 -3.61 -11.26
N THR A 30 -20.88 -3.86 -12.21
CA THR A 30 -20.37 -5.18 -12.57
C THR A 30 -18.85 -5.10 -12.67
N LEU A 31 -18.15 -5.92 -11.89
CA LEU A 31 -16.71 -6.11 -12.03
C LEU A 31 -16.46 -7.00 -13.24
N LEU A 32 -15.96 -6.43 -14.33
CA LEU A 32 -15.68 -7.16 -15.56
C LEU A 32 -14.41 -8.00 -15.42
N GLY A 33 -13.38 -7.42 -14.79
CA GLY A 33 -12.11 -8.09 -14.58
C GLY A 33 -11.05 -7.22 -13.91
N SER A 34 -9.83 -7.73 -13.84
CA SER A 34 -8.70 -7.04 -13.22
C SER A 34 -7.35 -7.38 -13.87
N ASN A 35 -6.39 -6.47 -13.76
CA ASN A 35 -4.97 -6.72 -14.02
C ASN A 35 -4.14 -6.34 -12.79
N LEU A 36 -3.15 -7.17 -12.48
CA LEU A 36 -2.12 -6.93 -11.47
C LEU A 36 -0.78 -6.74 -12.19
N ASP A 37 0.00 -5.74 -11.81
CA ASP A 37 1.34 -5.54 -12.40
C ASP A 37 2.33 -6.65 -12.04
N ARG A 38 2.10 -7.33 -10.90
CA ARG A 38 2.92 -8.45 -10.41
C ARG A 38 2.11 -9.40 -9.52
N SER A 39 2.63 -10.61 -9.32
CA SER A 39 2.09 -11.62 -8.39
C SER A 39 2.97 -11.87 -7.16
N ALA A 40 4.07 -11.12 -7.02
CA ALA A 40 4.94 -11.16 -5.86
C ALA A 40 5.43 -9.75 -5.48
N ALA A 41 5.58 -9.48 -4.18
CA ALA A 41 6.02 -8.20 -3.65
C ALA A 41 6.68 -8.33 -2.27
N ALA A 42 7.40 -7.31 -1.83
CA ALA A 42 7.85 -7.16 -0.45
C ALA A 42 6.87 -6.27 0.36
N PRO A 43 6.84 -6.39 1.70
CA PRO A 43 6.10 -5.46 2.56
C PRO A 43 6.55 -4.01 2.32
N GLY A 44 5.60 -3.08 2.27
CA GLY A 44 5.88 -1.67 1.97
C GLY A 44 5.95 -1.31 0.48
N ASP A 45 6.04 -2.29 -0.42
CA ASP A 45 6.04 -2.06 -1.87
C ASP A 45 4.75 -1.38 -2.33
N SER A 46 4.86 -0.66 -3.45
CA SER A 46 3.70 -0.19 -4.20
C SER A 46 3.35 -1.17 -5.32
N LEU A 47 2.07 -1.51 -5.44
CA LEU A 47 1.52 -2.47 -6.40
C LEU A 47 0.40 -1.79 -7.20
N LEU A 48 0.44 -1.91 -8.53
CA LEU A 48 -0.58 -1.34 -9.40
C LEU A 48 -1.69 -2.36 -9.66
N VAL A 49 -2.88 -2.07 -9.14
CA VAL A 49 -4.10 -2.84 -9.41
C VAL A 49 -4.96 -2.09 -10.39
N THR A 50 -5.30 -2.73 -11.51
CA THR A 50 -6.27 -2.20 -12.48
C THR A 50 -7.56 -2.99 -12.38
N LEU A 51 -8.68 -2.30 -12.16
CA LEU A 51 -10.02 -2.89 -12.12
C LEU A 51 -10.85 -2.37 -13.29
N PHE A 52 -11.60 -3.26 -13.93
CA PHE A 52 -12.47 -2.94 -15.05
C PHE A 52 -13.93 -3.12 -14.65
N TRP A 53 -14.73 -2.10 -14.90
CA TRP A 53 -16.09 -2.01 -14.39
C TRP A 53 -17.08 -1.65 -15.49
N SER A 54 -18.32 -2.09 -15.33
CA SER A 54 -19.50 -1.48 -15.94
C SER A 54 -20.38 -0.98 -14.80
N ALA A 55 -20.64 0.33 -14.73
CA ALA A 55 -21.45 0.95 -13.68
C ALA A 55 -22.63 1.72 -14.29
N GLN A 56 -23.78 1.66 -13.64
CA GLN A 56 -25.00 2.40 -13.95
C GLN A 56 -25.21 3.57 -12.97
N ALA A 57 -24.60 3.50 -11.79
CA ALA A 57 -24.61 4.54 -10.77
C ALA A 57 -23.36 4.43 -9.89
N GLU A 58 -23.15 5.44 -9.05
CA GLU A 58 -22.08 5.48 -8.07
C GLU A 58 -22.20 4.34 -7.06
N THR A 59 -21.05 3.74 -6.73
CA THR A 59 -20.98 2.73 -5.68
C THR A 59 -19.57 2.69 -5.08
N ALA A 60 -19.47 2.32 -3.82
CA ALA A 60 -18.20 2.14 -3.13
C ALA A 60 -18.00 0.65 -2.82
N VAL A 61 -16.82 0.13 -3.13
CA VAL A 61 -16.43 -1.25 -2.84
C VAL A 61 -15.15 -1.24 -2.01
N THR A 62 -14.88 -2.33 -1.30
CA THR A 62 -13.64 -2.47 -0.53
C THR A 62 -12.77 -3.54 -1.15
N LEU A 63 -11.57 -3.15 -1.56
CA LEU A 63 -10.52 -4.06 -1.97
C LEU A 63 -9.70 -4.45 -0.74
N SER A 64 -9.42 -5.73 -0.56
CA SER A 64 -8.68 -6.24 0.59
C SER A 64 -7.65 -7.28 0.16
N LEU A 65 -6.57 -7.39 0.93
CA LEU A 65 -5.76 -8.61 0.94
C LEU A 65 -6.19 -9.48 2.12
N ILE A 66 -6.44 -10.75 1.83
CA ILE A 66 -6.88 -11.75 2.79
C ILE A 66 -5.74 -12.73 3.04
N ASP A 67 -5.47 -13.04 4.30
CA ASP A 67 -4.49 -14.06 4.68
C ASP A 67 -5.06 -15.48 4.65
N GLU A 68 -4.26 -16.46 5.06
CA GLU A 68 -4.66 -17.88 5.13
C GLU A 68 -5.75 -18.18 6.16
N ASN A 69 -6.00 -17.28 7.11
CA ASN A 69 -7.02 -17.39 8.15
C ASN A 69 -8.31 -16.65 7.75
N ASP A 70 -8.48 -16.35 6.47
CA ASP A 70 -9.62 -15.59 5.94
C ASP A 70 -9.76 -14.18 6.52
N THR A 71 -8.67 -13.62 7.08
CA THR A 71 -8.66 -12.31 7.73
C THR A 71 -8.12 -11.24 6.79
N ALA A 72 -8.83 -10.11 6.70
CA ALA A 72 -8.37 -8.97 5.93
C ALA A 72 -7.21 -8.27 6.66
N VAL A 73 -6.00 -8.34 6.08
CA VAL A 73 -4.80 -7.70 6.64
C VAL A 73 -4.68 -6.23 6.24
N THR A 74 -5.40 -5.81 5.21
CA THR A 74 -5.53 -4.41 4.80
C THR A 74 -6.76 -4.22 3.92
N ASN A 75 -7.28 -3.00 3.91
CA ASN A 75 -8.47 -2.60 3.17
C ASN A 75 -8.24 -1.26 2.46
N TRP A 76 -8.62 -1.19 1.20
CA TRP A 76 -8.61 0.02 0.39
C TRP A 76 -10.04 0.31 -0.10
N PRO A 77 -10.63 1.45 0.28
CA PRO A 77 -11.89 1.88 -0.30
C PRO A 77 -11.68 2.24 -1.77
N VAL A 78 -12.57 1.77 -2.63
CA VAL A 78 -12.59 2.07 -4.06
C VAL A 78 -13.96 2.64 -4.38
N THR A 79 -14.02 3.94 -4.66
CA THR A 79 -15.24 4.60 -5.13
C THR A 79 -15.31 4.53 -6.65
N LEU A 80 -16.40 4.01 -7.17
CA LEU A 80 -16.70 3.94 -8.59
C LEU A 80 -17.54 5.13 -9.00
N SER A 81 -17.19 5.70 -10.16
CA SER A 81 -17.93 6.71 -10.93
C SER A 81 -18.11 8.10 -10.31
N GLU A 82 -17.03 8.88 -10.24
CA GLU A 82 -17.15 10.35 -10.15
C GLU A 82 -17.76 10.97 -11.45
N PHE A 83 -17.87 10.18 -12.53
CA PHE A 83 -18.26 10.64 -13.88
C PHE A 83 -19.55 9.96 -14.44
N GLY A 84 -20.30 9.23 -13.61
CA GLY A 84 -21.62 8.66 -13.97
C GLY A 84 -21.62 7.24 -14.57
N ALA A 85 -22.73 6.86 -15.23
CA ALA A 85 -22.90 5.53 -15.82
C ALA A 85 -21.94 5.31 -17.01
N GLY A 86 -21.38 4.10 -17.13
CA GLY A 86 -20.49 3.74 -18.21
C GLY A 86 -19.57 2.55 -17.89
N ALA A 87 -18.68 2.24 -18.82
CA ALA A 87 -17.55 1.37 -18.55
C ALA A 87 -16.40 2.20 -17.98
N TRP A 88 -15.69 1.68 -16.98
CA TRP A 88 -14.67 2.39 -16.24
C TRP A 88 -13.42 1.53 -16.01
N ARG A 89 -12.27 2.19 -15.93
CA ARG A 89 -10.99 1.61 -15.52
C ARG A 89 -10.48 2.37 -14.31
N SER A 90 -10.34 1.67 -13.20
CA SER A 90 -9.70 2.21 -12.00
C SER A 90 -8.25 1.72 -11.98
N GLN A 91 -7.30 2.63 -11.90
CA GLN A 91 -5.87 2.32 -11.74
C GLN A 91 -5.43 2.76 -10.35
N LEU A 92 -5.20 1.80 -9.48
CA LEU A 92 -4.95 2.00 -8.06
C LEU A 92 -3.50 1.66 -7.75
N LEU A 93 -2.70 2.66 -7.37
CA LEU A 93 -1.36 2.44 -6.84
C LEU A 93 -1.45 2.22 -5.33
N LEU A 94 -1.45 0.96 -4.91
CA LEU A 94 -1.67 0.57 -3.52
C LEU A 94 -0.33 0.37 -2.82
N ARG A 95 -0.20 0.91 -1.61
CA ARG A 95 0.94 0.63 -0.73
C ARG A 95 0.61 -0.56 0.15
N LEU A 96 1.42 -1.61 0.08
CA LEU A 96 1.31 -2.78 0.95
C LEU A 96 1.74 -2.42 2.39
N PRO A 97 1.07 -2.93 3.43
CA PRO A 97 1.53 -2.74 4.81
C PRO A 97 2.97 -3.24 5.01
N VAL A 98 3.75 -2.51 5.79
CA VAL A 98 5.15 -2.87 6.08
C VAL A 98 5.27 -4.07 7.01
N GLY A 99 4.20 -4.38 7.75
CA GLY A 99 4.10 -5.51 8.68
C GLY A 99 3.57 -6.81 8.06
N LEU A 100 3.38 -6.87 6.74
CA LEU A 100 3.00 -8.13 6.08
C LEU A 100 4.10 -9.19 6.33
N THR A 101 3.68 -10.39 6.73
CA THR A 101 4.57 -11.53 6.94
C THR A 101 4.84 -12.26 5.63
N ASN A 102 5.84 -13.13 5.64
CA ASN A 102 6.06 -14.08 4.55
C ASN A 102 4.83 -14.96 4.39
N GLY A 103 4.29 -15.04 3.17
CA GLY A 103 3.09 -15.83 2.94
C GLY A 103 2.41 -15.57 1.61
N ARG A 104 1.26 -16.22 1.46
CA ARG A 104 0.36 -16.08 0.32
C ARG A 104 -0.89 -15.35 0.77
N TYR A 105 -1.30 -14.36 0.00
CA TYR A 105 -2.50 -13.57 0.24
C TYR A 105 -3.41 -13.64 -0.98
N GLN A 106 -4.71 -13.53 -0.76
CA GLN A 106 -5.71 -13.49 -1.83
C GLN A 106 -6.29 -12.09 -1.96
N TRP A 107 -6.47 -11.61 -3.18
CA TRP A 107 -7.25 -10.38 -3.37
C TRP A 107 -8.72 -10.68 -3.18
N GLN A 108 -9.40 -9.82 -2.44
CA GLN A 108 -10.83 -9.85 -2.25
C GLN A 108 -11.43 -8.49 -2.53
N LEU A 109 -12.59 -8.47 -3.17
CA LEU A 109 -13.42 -7.29 -3.29
C LEU A 109 -14.75 -7.56 -2.65
N THR A 110 -15.13 -6.66 -1.76
CA THR A 110 -16.37 -6.73 -0.98
C THR A 110 -17.29 -5.62 -1.46
N PHE A 111 -18.49 -5.99 -1.86
CA PHE A 111 -19.53 -5.08 -2.30
C PHE A 111 -20.40 -4.62 -1.11
N PRO A 112 -21.12 -3.49 -1.23
CA PRO A 112 -21.98 -2.97 -0.15
C PRO A 112 -23.02 -3.94 0.39
N ASN A 113 -23.50 -4.87 -0.44
CA ASN A 113 -24.47 -5.89 -0.04
C ASN A 113 -23.83 -7.11 0.65
N GLY A 114 -22.52 -7.08 0.93
CA GLY A 114 -21.77 -8.16 1.56
C GLY A 114 -21.33 -9.26 0.60
N GLN A 115 -21.66 -9.19 -0.70
CA GLN A 115 -21.10 -10.10 -1.68
C GLN A 115 -19.59 -9.92 -1.75
N THR A 116 -18.86 -11.01 -1.80
CA THR A 116 -17.40 -11.00 -1.94
C THR A 116 -16.99 -11.76 -3.20
N VAL A 117 -15.93 -11.27 -3.85
CA VAL A 117 -15.23 -11.96 -4.92
C VAL A 117 -13.76 -12.04 -4.54
N ARG A 118 -13.20 -13.25 -4.54
CA ARG A 118 -11.76 -13.45 -4.40
C ARG A 118 -11.15 -13.80 -5.75
N TRP A 119 -9.99 -13.25 -6.04
CA TRP A 119 -9.25 -13.57 -7.26
C TRP A 119 -7.76 -13.42 -7.03
N SER A 120 -6.98 -14.28 -7.69
CA SER A 120 -5.51 -14.23 -7.73
C SER A 120 -4.80 -14.26 -6.36
N GLU A 121 -3.61 -14.83 -6.40
CA GLU A 121 -2.71 -14.84 -5.25
C GLU A 121 -1.65 -13.74 -5.38
N LEU A 122 -1.25 -13.16 -4.25
CA LEU A 122 -0.05 -12.36 -4.09
C LEU A 122 0.90 -13.08 -3.12
N THR A 123 2.09 -13.42 -3.59
CA THR A 123 3.16 -13.94 -2.73
C THR A 123 3.93 -12.78 -2.11
N VAL A 124 3.96 -12.70 -0.78
CA VAL A 124 4.76 -11.70 -0.07
C VAL A 124 6.03 -12.34 0.44
N THR A 125 7.16 -11.73 0.10
CA THR A 125 8.48 -12.08 0.63
C THR A 125 9.03 -10.88 1.39
N ALA A 126 8.83 -10.88 2.70
CA ALA A 126 9.49 -10.00 3.64
C ALA A 126 11.00 -10.31 3.69
N PRO A 127 11.86 -9.30 3.49
CA PRO A 127 13.29 -9.47 3.73
C PRO A 127 13.52 -9.83 5.19
N GLU A 128 14.58 -10.60 5.44
CA GLU A 128 15.03 -10.89 6.80
C GLU A 128 15.38 -9.57 7.49
N ARG A 129 14.61 -9.22 8.53
CA ARG A 129 14.89 -8.05 9.37
C ARG A 129 15.68 -8.52 10.57
N LEU A 130 16.99 -8.32 10.54
CA LEU A 130 17.80 -8.37 11.74
C LEU A 130 17.49 -7.10 12.53
N LEU A 131 16.56 -7.19 13.49
CA LEU A 131 16.24 -6.13 14.44
C LEU A 131 17.23 -6.13 15.61
N GLU A 132 18.49 -6.44 15.34
CA GLU A 132 19.55 -6.35 16.34
C GLU A 132 19.91 -4.88 16.52
N MET A 133 20.05 -4.48 17.78
CA MET A 133 20.45 -3.12 18.11
C MET A 133 21.90 -2.91 17.65
N PRO A 134 22.18 -1.87 16.84
CA PRO A 134 23.55 -1.51 16.53
C PRO A 134 24.33 -1.19 17.80
N ASP A 135 25.62 -1.52 17.83
CA ASP A 135 26.49 -1.12 18.93
C ASP A 135 26.56 0.42 19.00
N VAL A 136 26.40 0.97 20.21
CA VAL A 136 26.52 2.40 20.49
C VAL A 136 27.66 2.64 21.48
N GLU A 137 28.54 3.59 21.19
CA GLU A 137 29.65 3.92 22.09
C GLU A 137 29.16 4.61 23.37
N THR A 138 28.22 5.55 23.24
CA THR A 138 27.60 6.24 24.37
C THR A 138 26.10 6.03 24.36
N ALA A 139 25.59 5.30 25.35
CA ALA A 139 24.16 5.10 25.54
C ALA A 139 23.49 6.36 26.11
N VAL A 140 22.36 6.76 25.53
CA VAL A 140 21.55 7.93 25.94
C VAL A 140 20.16 7.52 26.41
N ASN A 141 19.49 6.61 25.69
CA ASN A 141 18.15 6.10 26.00
C ASN A 141 17.10 7.18 26.32
N THR A 142 17.06 8.26 25.54
CA THR A 142 16.08 9.35 25.72
C THR A 142 14.96 9.25 24.70
N THR A 143 13.71 9.21 25.18
CA THR A 143 12.52 9.17 24.32
C THR A 143 12.00 10.57 24.01
N LEU A 144 11.81 10.88 22.73
CA LEU A 144 11.17 12.09 22.24
C LEU A 144 9.71 11.79 21.88
N SER A 145 8.80 12.52 22.53
CA SER A 145 7.36 12.53 22.21
C SER A 145 6.72 11.14 22.12
N GLU A 146 7.22 10.17 22.89
CA GLU A 146 6.78 8.76 22.92
C GLU A 146 6.89 8.01 21.58
N GLN A 147 7.52 8.62 20.57
CA GLN A 147 7.52 8.13 19.19
C GLN A 147 8.87 7.57 18.76
N ALA A 148 9.96 8.14 19.27
CA ALA A 148 11.31 7.70 18.97
C ALA A 148 12.22 7.81 20.19
N THR A 149 13.08 6.83 20.40
CA THR A 149 14.10 6.82 21.45
C THR A 149 15.47 6.97 20.81
N LEU A 150 16.22 8.00 21.21
CA LEU A 150 17.65 8.08 20.95
C LEU A 150 18.35 7.07 21.85
N LEU A 151 18.78 5.95 21.26
CA LEU A 151 19.46 4.87 21.99
C LEU A 151 20.87 5.28 22.39
N GLY A 152 21.60 5.94 21.49
CA GLY A 152 22.96 6.37 21.75
C GLY A 152 23.58 7.11 20.58
N PHE A 153 24.87 7.42 20.73
CA PHE A 153 25.69 8.04 19.70
C PHE A 153 27.12 7.53 19.74
N SER A 154 27.82 7.72 18.62
CA SER A 154 29.25 7.42 18.45
C SER A 154 29.96 8.63 17.84
N LEU A 155 31.24 8.80 18.19
CA LEU A 155 32.06 9.92 17.71
C LEU A 155 33.25 9.37 16.93
N ASP A 156 33.52 9.90 15.74
CA ASP A 156 34.67 9.47 14.93
C ASP A 156 36.02 9.79 15.59
N ALA A 157 36.02 10.74 16.56
CA ALA A 157 37.21 11.14 17.30
C ALA A 157 36.89 11.46 18.77
N PRO A 158 37.69 10.96 19.73
CA PRO A 158 37.48 11.21 21.16
C PRO A 158 37.87 12.63 21.62
N ALA A 159 38.60 13.38 20.78
CA ALA A 159 39.00 14.76 21.05
C ALA A 159 39.17 15.53 19.72
N LEU A 160 38.76 16.79 19.71
CA LEU A 160 38.84 17.70 18.56
C LEU A 160 39.48 19.02 18.98
N ALA A 161 40.27 19.60 18.07
CA ALA A 161 40.82 20.94 18.24
C ALA A 161 39.79 22.02 17.87
N ALA A 162 40.01 23.23 18.36
CA ALA A 162 39.14 24.36 18.04
C ALA A 162 39.19 24.64 16.52
N GLY A 163 38.01 24.64 15.89
CA GLY A 163 37.86 24.84 14.44
C GLY A 163 37.75 23.56 13.62
N GLU A 164 37.87 22.38 14.24
CA GLU A 164 37.63 21.10 13.57
C GLU A 164 36.14 20.73 13.52
N THR A 165 35.77 19.89 12.55
CA THR A 165 34.40 19.41 12.39
C THR A 165 34.17 18.18 13.26
N LEU A 166 33.07 18.20 14.02
CA LEU A 166 32.62 17.03 14.77
C LEU A 166 31.65 16.20 13.94
N ASN A 167 32.04 14.96 13.65
CA ASN A 167 31.14 13.96 13.08
C ASN A 167 30.49 13.18 14.22
N LEU A 168 29.17 13.09 14.16
CA LEU A 168 28.32 12.46 15.18
C LEU A 168 27.39 11.48 14.48
N GLU A 169 27.47 10.20 14.84
CA GLU A 169 26.49 9.20 14.44
C GLU A 169 25.46 9.01 15.55
N LEU A 170 24.17 9.11 15.21
CA LEU A 170 23.08 8.95 16.17
C LEU A 170 22.29 7.68 15.85
N VAL A 171 22.08 6.83 16.86
CA VAL A 171 21.29 5.60 16.73
C VAL A 171 19.91 5.82 17.34
N TRP A 172 18.89 5.77 16.49
CA TRP A 172 17.50 6.00 16.85
C TRP A 172 16.66 4.73 16.73
N GLN A 173 15.77 4.52 17.69
CA GLN A 173 14.74 3.49 17.65
C GLN A 173 13.36 4.14 17.51
N ALA A 174 12.60 3.74 16.50
CA ALA A 174 11.18 4.07 16.43
C ALA A 174 10.41 3.22 17.45
N VAL A 175 9.63 3.87 18.31
CA VAL A 175 8.80 3.22 19.33
C VAL A 175 7.39 2.95 18.79
N THR A 176 6.94 3.74 17.82
CA THR A 176 5.66 3.58 17.11
C THR A 176 5.85 3.73 15.61
N GLU A 177 4.88 3.26 14.81
CA GLU A 177 4.86 3.53 13.38
C GLU A 177 4.55 5.01 13.14
N LEU A 178 5.50 5.73 12.54
CA LEU A 178 5.35 7.16 12.25
C LEU A 178 4.44 7.34 11.03
N SER A 179 3.39 8.15 11.18
CA SER A 179 2.46 8.46 10.09
C SER A 179 3.03 9.42 9.03
N GLU A 180 4.15 10.09 9.32
CA GLU A 180 4.82 11.03 8.43
C GLU A 180 6.23 10.55 8.06
N SER A 181 6.59 10.69 6.78
CA SER A 181 7.92 10.37 6.27
C SER A 181 8.88 11.53 6.57
N TYR A 182 9.66 11.43 7.64
CA TYR A 182 10.75 12.36 7.90
C TYR A 182 12.01 11.96 7.12
N ARG A 183 12.58 12.89 6.35
CA ARG A 183 13.92 12.74 5.75
C ARG A 183 14.92 13.54 6.59
N VAL A 184 16.06 12.92 6.89
CA VAL A 184 17.25 13.57 7.43
C VAL A 184 18.15 14.00 6.28
#